data_AF-A0A3B0J7M9-F1
#
_entry.id   AF-A0A3B0J7M9-F1
#
_cell.length_a   1.000
_cell.length_b   1.000
_cell.length_c   1.000
_cell.angle_alpha   90.00
_cell.angle_beta   90.00
_cell.angle_gamma   90.00
#
_symmetry.space_group_name_H-M   'P 1'
#
loop_
_entity.id
_entity.type
_entity.pdbx_description
1 polymer ?
#
loop_
_entity_poly.entity_id
_entity_poly.type
_entity_poly.pdbx_seq_one_letter_code
_entity_poly.pdbx_strand_id
1 'polypeptide(L)'
;MDENERAGHTGVSLWAGRTNLNDTAIGIEIVNKAGYANGKMIFPLFNDNQVDAVKELALNIIQRYPDMSPTNIVGHSDIAIGRKSDPGAAFPWKKLYDTGIGAWYEEEIKQKYMEQFKNKIPAKTEIVKKLKSYGYDVSQAANNSDYTKLIRAFQLHFRQSNYDGIIDVETVAILYALVEKYFS
;
A
#
# COMPACT_ATOMS: atom_id res chain seq x y z
N MET A 1 -8.70 -16.94 -15.24
CA MET A 1 -7.40 -17.58 -14.99
C MET A 1 -7.57 -18.44 -13.76
N ASP A 2 -7.04 -19.66 -13.77
CA ASP A 2 -6.98 -20.47 -12.55
C ASP A 2 -5.98 -19.83 -11.57
N GLU A 3 -6.18 -19.94 -10.26
CA GLU A 3 -5.24 -19.39 -9.27
C GLU A 3 -3.91 -20.14 -9.23
N ASN A 4 -3.89 -21.38 -9.74
CA ASN A 4 -2.66 -22.16 -9.95
C ASN A 4 -1.90 -21.74 -11.23
N GLU A 5 -2.48 -20.85 -12.04
CA GLU A 5 -1.87 -20.33 -13.24
C GLU A 5 -1.27 -18.93 -13.01
N ARG A 6 -0.13 -18.70 -13.65
CA ARG A 6 0.50 -17.38 -13.67
C ARG A 6 -0.31 -16.42 -14.53
N ALA A 7 -0.97 -15.45 -13.90
CA ALA A 7 -1.59 -14.34 -14.59
C ALA A 7 -0.59 -13.18 -14.81
N GLY A 8 -0.75 -12.44 -15.91
CA GLY A 8 0.11 -11.31 -16.27
C GLY A 8 -0.44 -9.97 -15.77
N HIS A 9 -0.45 -9.73 -14.46
CA HIS A 9 -1.11 -8.55 -13.88
C HIS A 9 -0.18 -7.57 -13.15
N THR A 10 0.91 -8.04 -12.53
CA THR A 10 1.84 -7.17 -11.76
C THR A 10 2.89 -6.50 -12.65
N GLY A 11 3.34 -7.18 -13.71
CA GLY A 11 4.50 -6.76 -14.51
C GLY A 11 5.79 -6.64 -13.67
N VAL A 12 6.68 -5.70 -14.01
CA VAL A 12 7.88 -5.42 -13.20
C VAL A 12 7.44 -4.92 -11.82
N SER A 13 7.71 -5.73 -10.80
CA SER A 13 7.22 -5.55 -9.44
C SER A 13 8.19 -6.10 -8.40
N LEU A 14 8.19 -5.49 -7.20
CA LEU A 14 8.95 -5.96 -6.03
C LEU A 14 8.13 -5.73 -4.75
N TRP A 15 8.07 -6.74 -3.89
CA TRP A 15 7.51 -6.61 -2.54
C TRP A 15 8.21 -7.56 -1.57
N ALA A 16 8.55 -7.08 -0.37
CA ALA A 16 9.15 -7.87 0.70
C ALA A 16 10.36 -8.72 0.24
N GLY A 17 11.21 -8.13 -0.62
CA GLY A 17 12.40 -8.77 -1.16
C GLY A 17 12.17 -9.75 -2.31
N ARG A 18 10.92 -10.00 -2.72
CA ARG A 18 10.56 -10.82 -3.89
C ARG A 18 10.33 -9.93 -5.11
N THR A 19 10.83 -10.36 -6.26
CA THR A 19 10.61 -9.72 -7.56
C THR A 19 9.70 -10.57 -8.44
N ASN A 20 9.21 -9.99 -9.55
CA ASN A 20 8.33 -10.67 -10.53
C ASN A 20 7.11 -11.33 -9.84
N LEU A 21 6.33 -10.51 -9.13
CA LEU A 21 5.25 -11.00 -8.27
C LEU A 21 4.12 -11.71 -9.03
N ASN A 22 4.08 -11.70 -10.36
CA ASN A 22 3.19 -12.59 -11.14
C ASN A 22 3.38 -14.06 -10.75
N ASP A 23 4.57 -14.45 -10.29
CA ASP A 23 4.88 -15.84 -9.94
C ASP A 23 4.30 -16.25 -8.58
N THR A 24 3.93 -15.28 -7.73
CA THR A 24 3.54 -15.54 -6.33
C THR A 24 2.36 -14.70 -5.87
N ALA A 25 1.57 -14.14 -6.79
CA ALA A 25 0.44 -13.28 -6.45
C ALA A 25 -0.83 -13.72 -7.18
N ILE A 26 -1.96 -13.46 -6.54
CA ILE A 26 -3.29 -13.53 -7.14
C ILE A 26 -3.73 -12.08 -7.42
N GLY A 27 -4.06 -11.79 -8.67
CA GLY A 27 -4.52 -10.47 -9.08
C GLY A 27 -6.03 -10.32 -9.00
N ILE A 28 -6.51 -9.27 -8.31
CA ILE A 28 -7.92 -8.87 -8.30
C ILE A 28 -8.04 -7.54 -9.04
N GLU A 29 -8.72 -7.54 -10.18
CA GLU A 29 -9.04 -6.32 -10.91
C GLU A 29 -10.45 -5.86 -10.57
N ILE A 30 -10.59 -4.57 -10.22
CA ILE A 30 -11.87 -3.97 -9.85
C ILE A 30 -12.16 -2.87 -10.85
N VAL A 31 -13.31 -2.99 -11.53
CA VAL A 31 -13.76 -1.98 -12.48
C VAL A 31 -13.96 -0.65 -11.76
N ASN A 32 -13.13 0.34 -12.08
CA ASN A 32 -13.21 1.71 -11.59
C ASN A 32 -12.76 2.67 -12.69
N LYS A 33 -13.35 3.86 -12.76
CA LYS A 33 -13.05 4.87 -13.80
C LYS A 33 -11.88 5.78 -13.42
N ALA A 34 -10.95 5.31 -12.59
CA ALA A 34 -9.74 6.04 -12.26
C ALA A 34 -8.97 6.37 -13.55
N GLY A 35 -8.47 7.59 -13.63
CA GLY A 35 -7.90 8.12 -14.86
C GLY A 35 -7.43 9.56 -14.70
N TYR A 36 -6.87 10.13 -15.76
CA TYR A 36 -6.47 11.52 -15.77
C TYR A 36 -7.61 12.39 -16.29
N ALA A 37 -7.97 13.42 -15.53
CA ALA A 37 -8.87 14.47 -15.96
C ALA A 37 -8.20 15.82 -15.69
N ASN A 38 -8.10 16.68 -16.72
CA ASN A 38 -7.47 17.99 -16.63
C ASN A 38 -6.05 17.96 -16.03
N GLY A 39 -5.24 16.98 -16.46
CA GLY A 39 -3.86 16.81 -15.97
C GLY A 39 -3.72 16.29 -14.55
N LYS A 40 -4.84 15.99 -13.85
CA LYS A 40 -4.85 15.45 -12.49
C LYS A 40 -5.39 14.02 -12.50
N MET A 41 -4.73 13.15 -11.72
CA MET A 41 -5.25 11.81 -11.44
C MET A 41 -6.51 11.91 -10.57
N ILE A 42 -7.59 11.27 -11.00
CA ILE A 42 -8.86 11.18 -10.27
C ILE A 42 -9.10 9.73 -9.84
N PHE A 43 -9.65 9.56 -8.64
CA PHE A 43 -10.03 8.27 -8.07
C PHE A 43 -11.52 8.31 -7.69
N PRO A 44 -12.43 7.90 -8.59
CA PRO A 44 -13.84 7.74 -8.26
C PRO A 44 -14.05 6.74 -7.12
N LEU A 45 -15.07 6.97 -6.29
CA LEU A 45 -15.46 6.02 -5.26
C LEU A 45 -15.83 4.66 -5.87
N PHE A 46 -15.50 3.59 -5.13
CA PHE A 46 -15.92 2.24 -5.47
C PHE A 46 -17.38 2.05 -5.03
N ASN A 47 -18.14 1.27 -5.81
CA ASN A 47 -19.50 0.89 -5.43
C ASN A 47 -19.43 -0.05 -4.21
N ASP A 48 -20.29 0.16 -3.21
CA ASP A 48 -20.28 -0.65 -1.98
C ASP A 48 -20.49 -2.16 -2.27
N ASN A 49 -21.32 -2.53 -3.26
CA ASN A 49 -21.49 -3.94 -3.68
C ASN A 49 -20.19 -4.51 -4.26
N GLN A 50 -19.39 -3.71 -4.98
CA GLN A 50 -18.07 -4.16 -5.45
C GLN A 50 -17.12 -4.35 -4.28
N VAL A 51 -17.16 -3.46 -3.29
CA VAL A 51 -16.32 -3.53 -2.09
C VAL A 51 -16.66 -4.79 -1.28
N ASP A 52 -17.93 -5.10 -1.10
CA ASP A 52 -18.36 -6.30 -0.36
C ASP A 52 -17.99 -7.59 -1.09
N ALA A 53 -18.16 -7.64 -2.41
CA ALA A 53 -17.69 -8.77 -3.21
C ALA A 53 -16.16 -8.96 -3.11
N VAL A 54 -15.39 -7.87 -3.09
CA VAL A 54 -13.93 -7.93 -2.91
C VAL A 54 -13.58 -8.45 -1.52
N LYS A 55 -14.30 -8.05 -0.46
CA LYS A 55 -14.07 -8.57 0.88
C LYS A 55 -14.30 -10.08 0.95
N GLU A 56 -15.43 -10.55 0.42
CA GLU A 56 -15.77 -11.98 0.41
C GLU A 56 -14.71 -12.79 -0.36
N LEU A 57 -14.33 -12.32 -1.55
CA LEU A 57 -13.31 -12.97 -2.37
C LEU A 57 -11.95 -12.99 -1.65
N ALA A 58 -11.52 -11.87 -1.09
CA ALA A 58 -10.23 -11.78 -0.41
C ALA A 58 -10.19 -12.69 0.83
N LEU A 59 -11.26 -12.75 1.63
CA LEU A 59 -11.33 -13.68 2.76
C LEU A 59 -11.25 -15.14 2.31
N ASN A 60 -11.93 -15.49 1.22
CA ASN A 60 -11.86 -16.84 0.66
C ASN A 60 -10.44 -17.21 0.20
N ILE A 61 -9.73 -16.28 -0.44
CA ILE A 61 -8.33 -16.47 -0.86
C ILE A 61 -7.43 -16.61 0.37
N ILE A 62 -7.51 -15.71 1.33
CA ILE A 62 -6.65 -15.72 2.54
C ILE A 62 -6.80 -17.05 3.30
N GLN A 63 -8.01 -17.60 3.41
CA GLN A 63 -8.25 -18.89 4.06
C GLN A 63 -7.54 -20.06 3.37
N ARG A 64 -7.32 -19.98 2.05
CA ARG A 64 -6.67 -21.04 1.26
C ARG A 64 -5.16 -20.87 1.17
N TYR A 65 -4.64 -19.67 1.41
CA TYR A 65 -3.20 -19.35 1.35
C TYR A 65 -2.71 -18.81 2.71
N PRO A 66 -2.41 -19.68 3.69
CA PRO A 66 -2.09 -19.27 5.07
C PRO A 66 -0.81 -18.44 5.20
N ASP A 67 0.11 -18.52 4.22
CA ASP A 67 1.32 -17.67 4.18
C ASP A 67 1.03 -16.21 3.76
N MET A 68 -0.22 -15.91 3.36
CA MET A 68 -0.66 -14.57 3.01
C MET A 68 -0.90 -13.73 4.27
N SER A 69 0.20 -13.20 4.81
CA SER A 69 0.13 -12.23 5.92
C SER A 69 -0.66 -10.96 5.54
N PRO A 70 -1.20 -10.22 6.53
CA PRO A 70 -1.88 -8.95 6.29
C PRO A 70 -1.05 -7.95 5.46
N THR A 71 0.28 -7.95 5.62
CA THR A 71 1.20 -7.07 4.89
C THR A 71 1.47 -7.52 3.44
N ASN A 72 0.94 -8.67 3.01
CA ASN A 72 1.02 -9.15 1.62
C ASN A 72 -0.23 -8.81 0.80
N ILE A 73 -1.23 -8.16 1.39
CA ILE A 73 -2.40 -7.65 0.69
C ILE A 73 -2.12 -6.20 0.33
N VAL A 74 -1.73 -5.98 -0.92
CA VAL A 74 -1.11 -4.74 -1.39
C VAL A 74 -1.77 -4.21 -2.64
N GLY A 75 -1.67 -2.90 -2.85
CA GLY A 75 -2.03 -2.26 -4.10
C GLY A 75 -0.94 -2.47 -5.15
N HIS A 76 -1.31 -2.33 -6.42
CA HIS A 76 -0.33 -2.31 -7.50
C HIS A 76 0.63 -1.12 -7.37
N SER A 77 0.15 -0.01 -6.82
CA SER A 77 0.96 1.15 -6.46
C SER A 77 2.13 0.81 -5.54
N ASP A 78 1.99 -0.19 -4.68
CA ASP A 78 2.97 -0.50 -3.64
C ASP A 78 4.12 -1.34 -4.17
N ILE A 79 3.81 -2.18 -5.17
CA ILE A 79 4.76 -3.11 -5.78
C ILE A 79 5.41 -2.58 -7.05
N ALA A 80 4.80 -1.55 -7.68
CA ALA A 80 5.24 -0.96 -8.95
C ALA A 80 5.34 0.57 -8.84
N ILE A 81 6.18 1.02 -7.91
CA ILE A 81 6.37 2.43 -7.55
C ILE A 81 6.54 3.32 -8.77
N GLY A 82 5.72 4.38 -8.85
CA GLY A 82 5.81 5.39 -9.90
C GLY A 82 5.25 4.98 -11.26
N ARG A 83 5.08 3.68 -11.53
CA ARG A 83 4.46 3.16 -12.75
C ARG A 83 2.95 3.00 -12.60
N LYS A 84 2.49 2.70 -11.38
CA LYS A 84 1.11 2.36 -11.08
C LYS A 84 0.56 3.22 -9.94
N SER A 85 -0.75 3.40 -9.92
CA SER A 85 -1.48 4.20 -8.93
C SER A 85 -2.77 3.54 -8.46
N ASP A 86 -3.07 2.36 -8.99
CA ASP A 86 -4.18 1.48 -8.64
C ASP A 86 -3.89 0.67 -7.37
N PRO A 87 -4.90 0.41 -6.52
CA PRO A 87 -6.32 0.75 -6.71
C PRO A 87 -6.66 2.21 -6.35
N GLY A 88 -5.68 2.97 -5.84
CA GLY A 88 -5.79 4.41 -5.63
C GLY A 88 -6.42 4.83 -4.30
N ALA A 89 -6.48 6.14 -4.07
CA ALA A 89 -6.85 6.72 -2.77
C ALA A 89 -8.33 6.52 -2.41
N ALA A 90 -9.18 6.15 -3.36
CA ALA A 90 -10.59 5.87 -3.11
C ALA A 90 -10.85 4.42 -2.68
N PHE A 91 -9.85 3.54 -2.79
CA PHE A 91 -10.01 2.14 -2.42
C PHE A 91 -10.08 2.00 -0.89
N PRO A 92 -11.08 1.33 -0.32
CA PRO A 92 -11.37 1.45 1.11
C PRO A 92 -10.53 0.50 1.97
N TRP A 93 -9.21 0.66 1.97
CA TRP A 93 -8.26 -0.19 2.70
C TRP A 93 -8.64 -0.38 4.18
N LYS A 94 -9.02 0.70 4.88
CA LYS A 94 -9.47 0.61 6.28
C LYS A 94 -10.71 -0.27 6.45
N LYS A 95 -11.70 -0.15 5.55
CA LYS A 95 -12.92 -0.96 5.61
C LYS A 95 -12.61 -2.45 5.39
N LEU A 96 -11.61 -2.77 4.56
CA LEU A 96 -11.12 -4.14 4.38
C LEU A 96 -10.42 -4.64 5.65
N TYR A 97 -9.52 -3.83 6.22
CA TYR A 97 -8.83 -4.14 7.47
C TYR A 97 -9.79 -4.43 8.62
N ASP A 98 -10.86 -3.63 8.75
CA ASP A 98 -11.89 -3.82 9.78
C ASP A 98 -12.63 -5.17 9.64
N THR A 99 -12.53 -5.82 8.48
CA THR A 99 -13.04 -7.16 8.20
C THR A 99 -11.96 -8.25 8.24
N GLY A 100 -10.76 -7.94 8.72
CA GLY A 100 -9.63 -8.87 8.82
C GLY A 100 -8.79 -9.01 7.54
N ILE A 101 -8.91 -8.08 6.59
CA ILE A 101 -8.25 -8.14 5.28
C ILE A 101 -7.21 -7.03 5.17
N GLY A 102 -5.95 -7.43 5.08
CA GLY A 102 -4.84 -6.52 4.87
C GLY A 102 -4.35 -5.87 6.16
N ALA A 103 -3.28 -5.09 6.04
CA ALA A 103 -2.64 -4.43 7.16
C ALA A 103 -3.22 -3.02 7.39
N TRP A 104 -3.35 -2.64 8.65
CA TRP A 104 -3.55 -1.25 9.08
C TRP A 104 -2.86 -0.98 10.41
N TYR A 105 -2.57 0.30 10.67
CA TYR A 105 -1.97 0.76 11.93
C TYR A 105 -2.99 0.88 13.05
N GLU A 106 -2.53 0.81 14.30
CA GLU A 106 -3.35 1.21 15.44
C GLU A 106 -3.28 2.71 15.65
N GLU A 107 -4.43 3.34 15.92
CA GLU A 107 -4.52 4.78 16.08
C GLU A 107 -3.68 5.27 17.27
N GLU A 108 -3.67 4.53 18.38
CA GLU A 108 -2.87 4.85 19.57
C GLU A 108 -1.37 4.86 19.28
N ILE A 109 -0.87 3.87 18.53
CA ILE A 109 0.55 3.77 18.14
C ILE A 109 0.89 4.88 17.15
N LYS A 110 -0.01 5.20 16.20
CA LYS A 110 0.17 6.36 15.32
C LYS A 110 0.28 7.65 16.13
N GLN A 111 -0.60 7.88 17.11
CA GLN A 111 -0.56 9.10 17.93
C GLN A 111 0.71 9.20 18.78
N LYS A 112 1.19 8.08 19.34
CA LYS A 112 2.51 8.01 20.01
C LYS A 112 3.62 8.53 19.08
N TYR A 113 3.68 8.06 17.83
CA TYR A 113 4.70 8.50 16.88
C TYR A 113 4.47 9.92 16.34
N MET A 114 3.21 10.37 16.24
CA MET A 114 2.88 11.76 15.91
C MET A 114 3.50 12.72 16.93
N GLU A 115 3.32 12.45 18.22
CA GLU A 115 3.91 13.29 19.27
C GLU A 115 5.44 13.17 19.28
N GLN A 116 5.98 11.96 19.08
CA GLN A 116 7.44 11.76 18.99
C GLN A 116 8.11 12.57 17.88
N PHE A 117 7.46 12.69 16.71
CA PHE A 117 8.05 13.33 15.52
C PHE A 117 7.57 14.76 15.28
N LYS A 118 6.70 15.29 16.15
CA LYS A 118 6.11 16.63 16.07
C LYS A 118 7.11 17.75 15.78
N ASN A 119 8.26 17.71 16.44
CA ASN A 119 9.29 18.75 16.31
C ASN A 119 10.38 18.39 15.29
N LYS A 120 10.56 17.10 14.99
CA LYS A 120 11.62 16.62 14.11
C LYS A 120 11.25 15.27 13.51
N ILE A 121 10.99 15.28 12.21
CA ILE A 121 10.84 14.07 11.42
C ILE A 121 12.19 13.34 11.32
N PRO A 122 12.22 12.00 11.39
CA PRO A 122 13.43 11.20 11.14
C PRO A 122 14.12 11.54 9.82
N ALA A 123 15.43 11.28 9.75
CA ALA A 123 16.18 11.48 8.51
C ALA A 123 15.64 10.59 7.38
N LYS A 124 15.77 11.05 6.14
CA LYS A 124 15.38 10.30 4.92
C LYS A 124 15.90 8.87 4.93
N THR A 125 17.14 8.66 5.36
CA THR A 125 17.77 7.33 5.45
C THR A 125 17.04 6.38 6.39
N GLU A 126 16.53 6.86 7.52
CA GLU A 126 15.77 6.05 8.48
C GLU A 126 14.35 5.76 7.99
N ILE A 127 13.71 6.73 7.34
CA ILE A 127 12.39 6.53 6.71
C ILE A 127 12.49 5.48 5.60
N VAL A 128 13.51 5.58 4.75
CA VAL A 128 13.77 4.61 3.68
C VAL A 128 14.01 3.21 4.24
N LYS A 129 14.78 3.07 5.33
CA LYS A 129 14.94 1.78 6.01
C LYS A 129 13.61 1.21 6.51
N LYS A 130 12.74 2.04 7.08
CA LYS A 130 11.42 1.60 7.56
C LYS A 130 10.48 1.20 6.42
N LEU A 131 10.47 1.94 5.31
CA LEU A 131 9.75 1.56 4.09
C LEU A 131 10.23 0.21 3.54
N LYS A 132 11.56 0.01 3.49
CA LYS A 132 12.15 -1.27 3.11
C LYS A 132 11.76 -2.40 4.06
N SER A 133 11.76 -2.14 5.36
CA SER A 133 11.37 -3.13 6.38
C SER A 133 9.91 -3.54 6.23
N TYR A 134 9.03 -2.59 5.88
CA TYR A 134 7.63 -2.88 5.64
C TYR A 134 7.38 -3.70 4.37
N GLY A 135 8.19 -3.48 3.32
CA GLY A 135 8.15 -4.31 2.10
C GLY A 135 8.43 -3.58 0.79
N TYR A 136 8.52 -2.25 0.79
CA TYR A 136 8.66 -1.47 -0.44
C TYR A 136 10.02 -1.62 -1.12
N ASP A 137 10.04 -1.51 -2.45
CA ASP A 137 11.27 -1.25 -3.19
C ASP A 137 11.78 0.17 -2.92
N VAL A 138 13.00 0.24 -2.39
CA VAL A 138 13.68 1.50 -2.08
C VAL A 138 14.94 1.74 -2.90
N SER A 139 15.19 0.90 -3.92
CA SER A 139 16.41 0.93 -4.72
C SER A 139 16.67 2.30 -5.35
N GLN A 140 15.62 3.03 -5.74
CA GLN A 140 15.70 4.36 -6.36
C GLN A 140 15.49 5.53 -5.38
N ALA A 141 15.26 5.25 -4.09
CA ALA A 141 14.87 6.29 -3.12
C ALA A 141 15.95 7.35 -2.86
N ALA A 142 17.19 7.13 -3.31
CA ALA A 142 18.23 8.18 -3.28
C ALA A 142 17.84 9.38 -4.14
N ASN A 143 17.22 9.16 -5.31
CA ASN A 143 16.69 10.20 -6.18
C ASN A 143 15.46 10.87 -5.53
N ASN A 144 15.36 12.19 -5.59
CA ASN A 144 14.24 12.91 -4.96
C ASN A 144 12.90 12.67 -5.67
N SER A 145 12.87 12.60 -7.01
CA SER A 145 11.67 12.30 -7.77
C SER A 145 11.13 10.91 -7.45
N ASP A 146 12.02 9.91 -7.39
CA ASP A 146 11.61 8.54 -7.07
C ASP A 146 11.26 8.36 -5.58
N TYR A 147 11.92 9.10 -4.69
CA TYR A 147 11.49 9.18 -3.30
C TYR A 147 10.07 9.75 -3.16
N THR A 148 9.75 10.84 -3.87
CA THR A 148 8.39 11.39 -3.90
C THR A 148 7.38 10.35 -4.38
N LYS A 149 7.68 9.61 -5.45
CA LYS A 149 6.79 8.53 -5.94
C LYS A 149 6.60 7.41 -4.92
N LEU A 150 7.66 7.02 -4.21
CA LEU A 150 7.61 6.01 -3.15
C LEU A 150 6.71 6.47 -1.98
N ILE A 151 6.89 7.71 -1.50
CA ILE A 151 6.03 8.27 -0.46
C ILE A 151 4.58 8.36 -0.94
N ARG A 152 4.39 8.77 -2.20
CA ARG A 152 3.06 8.88 -2.80
C ARG A 152 2.33 7.54 -2.86
N ALA A 153 3.03 6.44 -3.17
CA ALA A 153 2.47 5.09 -3.18
C ALA A 153 2.03 4.67 -1.78
N PHE A 154 2.89 4.86 -0.77
CA PHE A 154 2.55 4.59 0.61
C PHE A 154 1.32 5.38 1.09
N GLN A 155 1.23 6.67 0.73
CA GLN A 155 0.09 7.51 1.09
C GLN A 155 -1.22 7.08 0.40
N LEU A 156 -1.17 6.61 -0.86
CA LEU A 156 -2.37 6.06 -1.53
C LEU A 156 -2.99 4.88 -0.78
N HIS A 157 -2.17 4.14 -0.05
CA HIS A 157 -2.62 3.01 0.73
C HIS A 157 -3.04 3.45 2.14
N PHE A 158 -2.14 4.08 2.90
CA PHE A 158 -2.31 4.26 4.34
C PHE A 158 -2.69 5.68 4.79
N ARG A 159 -2.54 6.69 3.90
CA ARG A 159 -2.82 8.10 4.21
C ARG A 159 -3.58 8.79 3.08
N GLN A 160 -4.76 8.26 2.78
CA GLN A 160 -5.52 8.59 1.58
C GLN A 160 -6.07 10.01 1.55
N SER A 161 -6.09 10.72 2.68
CA SER A 161 -6.48 12.13 2.79
C SER A 161 -5.46 13.08 2.13
N ASN A 162 -4.18 12.72 2.10
CA ASN A 162 -3.15 13.46 1.38
C ASN A 162 -2.02 12.53 0.87
N TYR A 163 -1.95 12.44 -0.46
CA TYR A 163 -1.05 11.59 -1.24
C TYR A 163 -0.21 12.42 -2.23
N ASP A 164 0.22 13.62 -1.83
CA ASP A 164 1.08 14.50 -2.63
C ASP A 164 2.52 13.97 -2.84
N GLY A 165 2.91 12.92 -2.12
CA GLY A 165 4.26 12.35 -2.14
C GLY A 165 5.27 13.16 -1.33
N ILE A 166 4.81 14.15 -0.55
CA ILE A 166 5.63 14.93 0.36
C ILE A 166 5.59 14.25 1.72
N ILE A 167 6.76 14.09 2.32
CA ILE A 167 6.86 13.48 3.64
C ILE A 167 6.38 14.46 4.72
N ASP A 168 5.50 13.99 5.58
CA ASP A 168 5.04 14.72 6.77
C ASP A 168 5.00 13.84 8.02
N VAL A 169 4.71 14.46 9.16
CA VAL A 169 4.70 13.80 10.47
C VAL A 169 3.73 12.61 10.48
N GLU A 170 2.54 12.78 9.90
CA GLU A 170 1.52 11.74 9.87
C GLU A 170 1.93 10.55 8.99
N THR A 171 2.48 10.80 7.81
CA THR A 171 2.99 9.75 6.93
C THR A 171 4.06 8.91 7.65
N VAL A 172 5.00 9.56 8.35
CA VAL A 172 6.05 8.85 9.08
C VAL A 172 5.51 8.14 10.32
N ALA A 173 4.58 8.75 11.05
CA ALA A 173 3.96 8.12 12.21
C ALA A 173 3.19 6.85 11.83
N ILE A 174 2.45 6.89 10.72
CA ILE A 174 1.75 5.72 10.17
C ILE A 174 2.75 4.62 9.79
N LEU A 175 3.82 4.97 9.08
CA LEU A 175 4.87 4.01 8.70
C LEU A 175 5.49 3.32 9.92
N TYR A 176 5.84 4.10 10.95
CA TYR A 176 6.45 3.55 12.15
C TYR A 176 5.46 2.69 12.94
N ALA A 177 4.19 3.08 13.04
CA ALA A 177 3.15 2.29 13.68
C ALA A 177 2.91 0.95 12.96
N LEU A 178 2.93 0.96 11.62
CA LEU A 178 2.85 -0.26 10.82
C LEU A 178 4.05 -1.18 11.07
N VAL A 179 5.27 -0.64 11.06
CA VAL A 179 6.47 -1.45 11.30
C VAL A 179 6.51 -1.98 12.74
N GLU A 180 6.07 -1.20 13.72
CA GLU A 180 5.93 -1.64 15.12
C GLU A 180 4.96 -2.83 15.22
N LYS A 181 3.80 -2.74 14.57
CA LYS A 181 2.77 -3.77 14.66
C LYS A 181 3.11 -5.10 13.98
N TYR A 182 3.75 -5.05 12.80
CA TYR A 182 3.89 -6.25 11.95
C TYR A 182 5.32 -6.82 11.89
N PHE A 183 6.32 -6.11 12.39
CA PHE A 183 7.73 -6.49 12.23
C PHE A 183 8.60 -6.25 13.48
N SER A 184 7.98 -6.03 14.65
CA SER A 184 8.67 -5.93 15.94
C SER A 184 8.42 -7.14 16.82
#